data_AF-A0A428IKC0-F1
#
_entry.id   AF-A0A428IKC0-F1
#
_cell.length_a   1.000
_cell.length_b   1.000
_cell.length_c   1.000
_cell.angle_alpha   90.00
_cell.angle_beta   90.00
_cell.angle_gamma   90.00
#
_symmetry.space_group_name_H-M   'P 1'
#
loop_
_entity.id
_entity.type
_entity.pdbx_description
1 polymer ?
#
loop_
_entity_poly.entity_id
_entity_poly.type
_entity_poly.pdbx_seq_one_letter_code
_entity_poly.pdbx_strand_id
1 'polypeptide(L)'
;MTRERVLKLPVLEIFGPTFQGEGRAIGQKTMFVRTAGCDYHCDWCDSAFTWDGSEKPTRMTADEVIAALDKLGSYDYVTLSGGNPAILAANMAQLVTKLKERGVTLAVETQGSRWQNWLKDIDQVTLSPKPPSSKMEVNFETLDFIVSQLDPDKVTFKIPVFDDADLAFAKEVQERYQPDVLFLSAGNPEPKATGNIVQDQLDRLKELWEHVAADDSWGNVRVLPQLHTLLYDNQRGV
;
A
#
# COMPACT_ATOMS: atom_id res chain seq x y z
N MET A 1 28.84 28.52 7.31
CA MET A 1 27.79 28.26 6.30
C MET A 1 27.44 26.79 6.37
N THR A 2 26.35 26.44 7.04
CA THR A 2 25.80 25.08 7.05
C THR A 2 25.30 24.79 5.63
N ARG A 3 25.90 23.80 4.96
CA ARG A 3 25.37 23.31 3.68
C ARG A 3 24.03 22.66 3.98
N GLU A 4 22.94 23.25 3.49
CA GLU A 4 21.62 22.66 3.60
C GLU A 4 21.58 21.39 2.74
N ARG A 5 21.22 20.26 3.36
CA ARG A 5 21.18 18.97 2.68
C ARG A 5 19.96 18.93 1.78
N VAL A 6 20.16 18.78 0.48
CA VAL A 6 19.06 18.52 -0.47
C VAL A 6 18.48 17.13 -0.20
N LEU A 7 17.21 17.09 0.17
CA LEU A 7 16.45 15.85 0.39
C LEU A 7 16.04 15.24 -0.95
N LYS A 8 16.14 13.92 -1.06
CA LYS A 8 15.83 13.17 -2.29
C LYS A 8 15.16 11.84 -1.99
N LEU A 9 14.11 11.55 -2.73
CA LEU A 9 13.38 10.29 -2.75
C LEU A 9 14.02 9.32 -3.75
N PRO A 10 14.19 8.03 -3.40
CA PRO A 10 14.47 6.99 -4.38
C PRO A 10 13.17 6.60 -5.08
N VAL A 11 12.96 7.07 -6.30
CA VAL A 11 11.73 6.80 -7.07
C VAL A 11 12.01 5.76 -8.16
N LEU A 12 11.14 4.76 -8.26
CA LEU A 12 11.17 3.75 -9.32
C LEU A 12 10.14 4.05 -10.40
N GLU A 13 8.90 4.34 -10.00
CA GLU A 13 7.81 4.60 -10.94
C GLU A 13 7.02 5.86 -10.54
N ILE A 14 6.64 6.64 -11.55
CA ILE A 14 5.61 7.67 -11.45
C ILE A 14 4.71 7.45 -12.66
N PHE A 15 3.43 7.14 -12.41
CA PHE A 15 2.49 6.79 -13.48
C PHE A 15 1.06 7.18 -13.13
N GLY A 16 0.22 7.17 -14.16
CA GLY A 16 -1.18 7.57 -14.10
C GLY A 16 -1.52 8.58 -15.22
N PRO A 17 -2.77 9.08 -15.25
CA PRO A 17 -3.84 8.73 -14.33
C PRO A 17 -4.27 7.27 -14.49
N THR A 18 -4.43 6.59 -13.36
CA THR A 18 -5.00 5.23 -13.27
C THR A 18 -6.05 5.19 -12.15
N PHE A 19 -6.51 4.02 -11.74
CA PHE A 19 -7.46 3.79 -10.67
C PHE A 19 -6.81 2.95 -9.56
N GLN A 20 -6.99 3.36 -8.30
CA GLN A 20 -6.63 2.55 -7.14
C GLN A 20 -7.35 1.21 -7.25
N GLY A 21 -6.61 0.11 -7.26
CA GLY A 21 -7.16 -1.22 -7.46
C GLY A 21 -7.56 -1.94 -6.18
N GLU A 22 -7.28 -1.38 -5.02
CA GLU A 22 -7.39 -2.07 -3.73
C GLU A 22 -7.92 -1.19 -2.59
N GLY A 23 -8.40 -1.84 -1.52
CA GLY A 23 -8.74 -1.20 -0.25
C GLY A 23 -9.93 -0.24 -0.32
N ARG A 24 -9.98 0.75 0.60
CA ARG A 24 -11.12 1.68 0.72
C ARG A 24 -11.33 2.55 -0.52
N ALA A 25 -10.25 2.92 -1.20
CA ALA A 25 -10.29 3.77 -2.39
C ALA A 25 -10.35 2.96 -3.71
N ILE A 26 -10.70 1.68 -3.68
CA ILE A 26 -10.87 0.89 -4.91
C ILE A 26 -11.76 1.61 -5.92
N GLY A 27 -11.27 1.81 -7.16
CA GLY A 27 -11.93 2.57 -8.22
C GLY A 27 -11.71 4.09 -8.19
N GLN A 28 -10.89 4.63 -7.28
CA GLN A 28 -10.53 6.05 -7.26
C GLN A 28 -9.47 6.39 -8.31
N LYS A 29 -9.73 7.38 -9.17
CA LYS A 29 -8.72 7.90 -10.11
C LYS A 29 -7.56 8.53 -9.33
N THR A 30 -6.32 8.13 -9.61
CA THR A 30 -5.12 8.53 -8.86
C THR A 30 -3.88 8.54 -9.75
N MET A 31 -2.86 9.31 -9.35
CA MET A 31 -1.48 9.11 -9.80
C MET A 31 -0.73 8.29 -8.76
N PHE A 32 0.20 7.43 -9.19
CA PHE A 32 1.07 6.67 -8.30
C PHE A 32 2.48 7.23 -8.27
N VAL A 33 3.06 7.28 -7.06
CA VAL A 33 4.50 7.46 -6.84
C VAL A 33 5.01 6.22 -6.10
N ARG A 34 5.76 5.37 -6.80
CA ARG A 34 6.37 4.16 -6.24
C ARG A 34 7.83 4.42 -5.89
N THR A 35 8.15 4.38 -4.60
CA THR A 35 9.53 4.53 -4.11
C THR A 35 10.27 3.20 -4.03
N ALA A 36 11.58 3.24 -3.82
CA ALA A 36 12.40 2.06 -3.53
C ALA A 36 12.77 1.98 -2.06
N GLY A 37 13.10 0.76 -1.63
CA GLY A 37 13.46 0.39 -0.27
C GLY A 37 12.24 -0.13 0.49
N CYS A 38 12.45 -1.25 1.19
CA CYS A 38 11.48 -1.84 2.11
C CYS A 38 12.26 -2.41 3.29
N ASP A 39 11.71 -2.31 4.49
CA ASP A 39 12.24 -3.01 5.67
C ASP A 39 11.69 -4.44 5.81
N TYR A 40 10.75 -4.84 4.95
CA TYR A 40 10.20 -6.20 4.84
C TYR A 40 10.54 -6.81 3.48
N HIS A 41 10.69 -8.14 3.44
CA HIS A 41 11.07 -8.93 2.27
C HIS A 41 10.08 -10.09 2.09
N CYS A 42 8.80 -9.75 1.89
CA CYS A 42 7.72 -10.74 1.86
C CYS A 42 7.91 -11.74 0.71
N ASP A 43 7.66 -13.03 0.96
CA ASP A 43 7.85 -14.11 -0.04
C ASP A 43 7.07 -13.88 -1.34
N TRP A 44 5.84 -13.38 -1.24
CA TRP A 44 4.92 -13.15 -2.37
C TRP A 44 4.85 -11.69 -2.81
N CYS A 45 5.88 -10.88 -2.53
CA CYS A 45 5.86 -9.46 -2.89
C CYS A 45 5.74 -9.24 -4.41
N ASP A 46 4.60 -8.66 -4.84
CA ASP A 46 4.33 -8.31 -6.24
C ASP A 46 5.31 -7.27 -6.83
N SER A 47 5.85 -6.43 -5.94
CA SER A 47 6.73 -5.32 -6.25
C SER A 47 8.14 -5.55 -5.70
N ALA A 48 8.63 -6.81 -5.72
CA ALA A 48 9.95 -7.16 -5.17
C ALA A 48 11.11 -6.32 -5.72
N PHE A 49 10.99 -5.85 -6.97
CA PHE A 49 11.95 -4.94 -7.63
C PHE A 49 12.18 -3.63 -6.86
N THR A 50 11.29 -3.28 -5.94
CA THR A 50 11.44 -2.13 -5.07
C THR A 50 12.50 -2.30 -3.98
N TRP A 51 12.91 -3.52 -3.65
CA TRP A 51 13.85 -3.79 -2.55
C TRP A 51 14.91 -4.86 -2.85
N ASP A 52 14.72 -5.72 -3.84
CA ASP A 52 15.65 -6.81 -4.17
C ASP A 52 16.92 -6.37 -4.93
N GLY A 53 16.97 -5.09 -5.32
CA GLY A 53 18.10 -4.48 -6.03
C GLY A 53 18.15 -4.80 -7.53
N SER A 54 17.13 -5.45 -8.09
CA SER A 54 17.03 -5.71 -9.54
C SER A 54 16.88 -4.43 -10.36
N GLU A 55 16.33 -3.36 -9.76
CA GLU A 55 16.15 -2.06 -10.40
C GLU A 55 16.79 -0.92 -9.59
N LYS A 56 17.31 0.08 -10.29
CA LYS A 56 17.98 1.24 -9.70
C LYS A 56 17.02 2.43 -9.66
N PRO A 57 16.70 2.98 -8.47
CA PRO A 57 15.83 4.14 -8.37
C PRO A 57 16.51 5.41 -8.88
N THR A 58 15.72 6.30 -9.46
CA THR A 58 16.13 7.68 -9.73
C THR A 58 16.03 8.49 -8.44
N ARG A 59 17.06 9.27 -8.12
CA ARG A 59 17.08 10.14 -6.93
C ARG A 59 16.47 11.50 -7.27
N MET A 60 15.21 11.69 -6.88
CA MET A 60 14.41 12.86 -7.22
C MET A 60 14.15 13.74 -5.98
N THR A 61 14.24 15.05 -6.10
CA THR A 61 13.69 15.99 -5.11
C THR A 61 12.16 15.95 -5.16
N ALA A 62 11.48 16.49 -4.13
CA ALA A 62 10.03 16.62 -4.15
C ALA A 62 9.52 17.43 -5.37
N ASP A 63 10.25 18.48 -5.76
CA ASP A 63 9.93 19.30 -6.93
C ASP A 63 10.10 18.54 -8.25
N GLU A 64 11.12 17.67 -8.35
CA GLU A 64 11.31 16.79 -9.51
C GLU A 64 10.19 15.76 -9.63
N VAL A 65 9.72 15.19 -8.51
CA VAL A 65 8.57 14.26 -8.49
C VAL A 65 7.29 14.96 -8.92
N ILE A 66 7.04 16.15 -8.37
CA ILE A 66 5.90 16.99 -8.75
C ILE A 66 5.94 17.34 -10.24
N ALA A 67 7.08 17.77 -10.75
CA ALA A 67 7.22 18.09 -12.17
C ALA A 67 7.02 16.87 -13.08
N ALA A 68 7.33 15.65 -12.61
CA ALA A 68 7.05 14.42 -13.33
C ALA A 68 5.54 14.09 -13.32
N LEU A 69 4.87 14.26 -12.18
CA LEU A 69 3.40 14.12 -12.09
C LEU A 69 2.68 15.11 -12.99
N ASP A 70 3.09 16.39 -12.99
CA ASP A 70 2.47 17.45 -13.82
C ASP A 70 2.59 17.16 -15.32
N LYS A 71 3.63 16.43 -15.75
CA LYS A 71 3.78 15.98 -17.15
C LYS A 71 2.79 14.88 -17.55
N LEU A 72 2.27 14.11 -16.60
CA LEU A 72 1.29 13.05 -16.84
C LEU A 72 -0.13 13.60 -16.98
N GLY A 73 -0.39 14.79 -16.43
CA GLY A 73 -1.66 15.50 -16.57
C GLY A 73 -2.13 16.14 -15.28
N SER A 74 -3.39 16.59 -15.27
CA SER A 74 -4.03 17.13 -14.06
C SER A 74 -4.43 16.01 -13.10
N TYR A 75 -4.18 16.22 -11.81
CA TYR A 75 -4.54 15.29 -10.75
C TYR A 75 -4.94 16.03 -9.48
N ASP A 76 -5.85 15.43 -8.74
CA ASP A 76 -6.34 15.84 -7.43
C ASP A 76 -6.12 14.75 -6.37
N TYR A 77 -5.67 13.56 -6.78
CA TYR A 77 -5.42 12.40 -5.91
C TYR A 77 -4.08 11.74 -6.27
N VAL A 78 -3.24 11.48 -5.25
CA VAL A 78 -1.95 10.79 -5.41
C VAL A 78 -1.82 9.67 -4.37
N THR A 79 -1.49 8.46 -4.82
CA THR A 79 -1.17 7.31 -3.98
C THR A 79 0.35 7.15 -3.86
N LEU A 80 0.86 7.25 -2.64
CA LEU A 80 2.27 7.04 -2.30
C LEU A 80 2.49 5.57 -1.90
N SER A 81 3.41 4.87 -2.57
CA SER A 81 3.65 3.43 -2.38
C SER A 81 5.13 3.04 -2.59
N GLY A 82 5.46 1.75 -2.47
CA GLY A 82 6.68 1.06 -2.91
C GLY A 82 7.98 1.34 -2.13
N GLY A 83 8.86 0.36 -1.91
CA GLY A 83 8.48 -0.70 -0.98
C GLY A 83 7.74 -0.05 0.19
N ASN A 84 8.41 0.40 1.25
CA ASN A 84 7.72 1.08 2.35
C ASN A 84 8.00 2.59 2.36
N PRO A 85 7.06 3.47 1.95
CA PRO A 85 7.21 4.93 2.03
C PRO A 85 7.64 5.45 3.41
N ALA A 86 7.23 4.76 4.48
CA ALA A 86 7.48 5.17 5.86
C ALA A 86 8.95 5.09 6.29
N ILE A 87 9.83 4.44 5.51
CA ILE A 87 11.29 4.43 5.80
C ILE A 87 12.01 5.71 5.32
N LEU A 88 11.33 6.54 4.51
CA LEU A 88 11.97 7.66 3.80
C LEU A 88 12.00 8.97 4.61
N ALA A 89 11.36 8.99 5.77
CA ALA A 89 11.40 10.06 6.77
C ALA A 89 11.23 11.47 6.16
N ALA A 90 12.17 12.39 6.42
CA ALA A 90 12.13 13.77 5.96
C ALA A 90 12.03 13.92 4.43
N ASN A 91 12.57 12.95 3.65
CA ASN A 91 12.47 13.01 2.19
C ASN A 91 11.02 12.88 1.73
N MET A 92 10.23 12.01 2.35
CA MET A 92 8.81 11.85 2.04
C MET A 92 7.98 13.00 2.62
N ALA A 93 8.31 13.47 3.82
CA ALA A 93 7.65 14.61 4.44
C ALA A 93 7.62 15.84 3.50
N GLN A 94 8.74 16.14 2.83
CA GLN A 94 8.83 17.26 1.90
C GLN A 94 7.86 17.13 0.71
N LEU A 95 7.70 15.92 0.16
CA LEU A 95 6.76 15.67 -0.93
C LEU A 95 5.31 15.80 -0.46
N VAL A 96 4.99 15.20 0.70
CA VAL A 96 3.66 15.27 1.32
C VAL A 96 3.25 16.73 1.53
N THR A 97 4.10 17.54 2.19
CA THR A 97 3.80 18.97 2.43
C THR A 97 3.50 19.71 1.13
N LYS A 98 4.36 19.58 0.12
CA LYS A 98 4.19 20.29 -1.16
C LYS A 98 2.93 19.85 -1.93
N LEU A 99 2.56 18.57 -1.88
CA LEU A 99 1.32 18.10 -2.51
C LEU A 99 0.09 18.58 -1.74
N LYS A 100 0.12 18.60 -0.40
CA LYS A 100 -0.97 19.15 0.42
C LYS A 100 -1.16 20.65 0.22
N GLU A 101 -0.08 21.42 0.08
CA GLU A 101 -0.12 22.85 -0.28
C GLU A 101 -0.81 23.11 -1.63
N ARG A 102 -0.78 22.12 -2.53
CA ARG A 102 -1.49 22.16 -3.82
C ARG A 102 -2.94 21.68 -3.75
N GLY A 103 -3.44 21.33 -2.55
CA GLY A 103 -4.80 20.83 -2.35
C GLY A 103 -5.01 19.40 -2.84
N VAL A 104 -3.94 18.62 -3.05
CA VAL A 104 -4.02 17.23 -3.51
C VAL A 104 -4.42 16.31 -2.33
N THR A 105 -5.37 15.42 -2.57
CA THR A 105 -5.70 14.31 -1.67
C THR A 105 -4.63 13.23 -1.75
N LEU A 106 -4.13 12.80 -0.60
CA LEU A 106 -3.06 11.81 -0.50
C LEU A 106 -3.54 10.51 0.12
N ALA A 107 -3.18 9.41 -0.52
CA ALA A 107 -3.20 8.08 0.08
C ALA A 107 -1.77 7.56 0.27
N VAL A 108 -1.58 6.71 1.28
CA VAL A 108 -0.33 5.97 1.47
C VAL A 108 -0.59 4.50 1.74
N GLU A 109 0.21 3.64 1.11
CA GLU A 109 0.24 2.21 1.38
C GLU A 109 1.51 1.90 2.19
N THR A 110 1.35 1.32 3.39
CA THR A 110 2.49 0.91 4.23
C THR A 110 2.14 -0.34 5.04
N GLN A 111 3.14 -1.15 5.38
CA GLN A 111 2.93 -2.30 6.28
C GLN A 111 2.82 -1.94 7.77
N GLY A 112 2.94 -0.66 8.13
CA GLY A 112 2.81 -0.22 9.53
C GLY A 112 3.99 -0.62 10.42
N SER A 113 5.19 -0.73 9.87
CA SER A 113 6.42 -1.05 10.62
C SER A 113 7.22 0.19 11.06
N ARG A 114 6.89 1.38 10.55
CA ARG A 114 7.63 2.63 10.82
C ARG A 114 6.68 3.81 11.02
N TRP A 115 6.85 4.51 12.14
CA TRP A 115 6.16 5.77 12.38
C TRP A 115 6.83 6.94 11.66
N GLN A 116 6.02 7.83 11.11
CA GLN A 116 6.44 9.14 10.61
C GLN A 116 5.37 10.19 10.89
N ASN A 117 5.77 11.39 11.34
CA ASN A 117 4.82 12.46 11.65
C ASN A 117 3.97 12.88 10.45
N TRP A 118 4.53 12.84 9.24
CA TRP A 118 3.81 13.21 8.01
C TRP A 118 2.65 12.27 7.68
N LEU A 119 2.55 11.08 8.31
CA LEU A 119 1.37 10.21 8.15
C LEU A 119 0.09 10.89 8.65
N LYS A 120 0.19 11.85 9.59
CA LYS A 120 -0.95 12.65 10.09
C LYS A 120 -1.55 13.57 9.01
N ASP A 121 -0.76 13.92 8.00
CA ASP A 121 -1.16 14.80 6.89
C ASP A 121 -1.76 14.02 5.71
N ILE A 122 -1.73 12.68 5.75
CA ILE A 122 -2.29 11.81 4.73
C ILE A 122 -3.80 11.68 4.94
N ASP A 123 -4.57 11.73 3.85
CA ASP A 123 -6.04 11.66 3.90
C ASP A 123 -6.54 10.22 4.00
N GLN A 124 -5.79 9.25 3.46
CA GLN A 124 -6.07 7.81 3.58
C GLN A 124 -4.80 7.01 3.85
N VAL A 125 -4.69 6.43 5.05
CA VAL A 125 -3.57 5.57 5.44
C VAL A 125 -4.03 4.11 5.39
N THR A 126 -3.55 3.36 4.40
CA THR A 126 -3.72 1.91 4.34
C THR A 126 -2.57 1.23 5.09
N LEU A 127 -2.88 0.68 6.26
CA LEU A 127 -2.01 -0.20 7.02
C LEU A 127 -2.23 -1.65 6.57
N SER A 128 -1.17 -2.29 6.10
CA SER A 128 -1.19 -3.69 5.68
C SER A 128 -0.16 -4.49 6.47
N PRO A 129 -0.39 -4.76 7.78
CA PRO A 129 0.49 -5.64 8.53
C PRO A 129 0.50 -7.00 7.83
N LYS A 130 1.70 -7.57 7.68
CA LYS A 130 1.90 -8.71 6.79
C LYS A 130 1.62 -10.02 7.54
N PRO A 131 0.78 -10.90 6.97
CA PRO A 131 0.36 -12.13 7.64
C PRO A 131 1.49 -13.20 7.59
N PRO A 132 1.34 -14.34 8.30
CA PRO A 132 2.38 -15.36 8.43
C PRO A 132 2.91 -15.94 7.11
N SER A 133 2.07 -16.05 6.07
CA SER A 133 2.51 -16.52 4.75
C SER A 133 3.61 -15.64 4.14
N SER A 134 3.72 -14.37 4.55
CA SER A 134 4.76 -13.44 4.09
C SER A 134 6.16 -13.74 4.63
N LYS A 135 6.27 -14.60 5.66
CA LYS A 135 7.49 -14.86 6.46
C LYS A 135 8.00 -13.68 7.28
N MET A 136 7.25 -12.60 7.34
CA MET A 136 7.58 -11.44 8.16
C MET A 136 6.88 -11.51 9.52
N GLU A 137 7.56 -11.05 10.56
CA GLU A 137 6.96 -10.91 11.89
C GLU A 137 6.46 -9.48 12.09
N VAL A 138 5.24 -9.33 12.59
CA VAL A 138 4.66 -8.02 12.90
C VAL A 138 5.08 -7.62 14.31
N ASN A 139 5.74 -6.46 14.43
CA ASN A 139 5.97 -5.83 15.72
C ASN A 139 4.70 -5.08 16.14
N PHE A 140 3.85 -5.74 16.93
CA PHE A 140 2.59 -5.16 17.39
C PHE A 140 2.77 -3.93 18.28
N GLU A 141 3.83 -3.83 19.09
CA GLU A 141 4.08 -2.61 19.89
C GLU A 141 4.28 -1.38 18.99
N THR A 142 4.99 -1.56 17.88
CA THR A 142 5.21 -0.49 16.88
C THR A 142 3.92 -0.18 16.13
N LEU A 143 3.17 -1.19 15.73
CA LEU A 143 1.90 -1.00 15.03
C LEU A 143 0.86 -0.32 15.93
N ASP A 144 0.75 -0.73 17.19
CA ASP A 144 -0.11 -0.10 18.20
C ASP A 144 0.25 1.37 18.37
N PHE A 145 1.54 1.68 18.48
CA PHE A 145 2.00 3.06 18.55
C PHE A 145 1.57 3.85 17.31
N ILE A 146 1.81 3.33 16.10
CA ILE A 146 1.41 4.01 14.85
C ILE A 146 -0.10 4.26 14.83
N VAL A 147 -0.91 3.24 15.11
CA VAL A 147 -2.38 3.34 15.12
C VAL A 147 -2.84 4.37 16.15
N SER A 148 -2.24 4.40 17.35
CA SER A 148 -2.56 5.38 18.40
C SER A 148 -2.29 6.83 18.01
N GLN A 149 -1.44 7.07 17.01
CA GLN A 149 -1.08 8.41 16.56
C GLN A 149 -1.93 8.90 15.40
N LEU A 150 -2.71 8.03 14.75
CA LEU A 150 -3.46 8.35 13.55
C LEU A 150 -4.93 8.60 13.88
N ASP A 151 -5.57 9.39 13.02
CA ASP A 151 -7.02 9.59 13.05
C ASP A 151 -7.71 8.29 12.57
N PRO A 152 -8.53 7.63 13.41
CA PRO A 152 -9.20 6.38 13.04
C PRO A 152 -10.02 6.48 11.75
N ASP A 153 -10.61 7.64 11.45
CA ASP A 153 -11.43 7.84 10.24
C ASP A 153 -10.61 7.82 8.95
N LYS A 154 -9.29 8.01 9.06
CA LYS A 154 -8.35 8.01 7.93
C LYS A 154 -7.59 6.69 7.77
N VAL A 155 -7.66 5.80 8.76
CA VAL A 155 -6.90 4.55 8.78
C VAL A 155 -7.75 3.41 8.26
N THR A 156 -7.13 2.54 7.48
CA THR A 156 -7.72 1.27 7.06
C THR A 156 -6.74 0.14 7.24
N PHE A 157 -7.25 -1.04 7.56
CA PHE A 157 -6.48 -2.26 7.55
C PHE A 157 -6.80 -3.08 6.32
N LYS A 158 -5.77 -3.51 5.60
CA LYS A 158 -5.89 -4.37 4.41
C LYS A 158 -4.95 -5.56 4.52
N ILE A 159 -5.51 -6.76 4.71
CA ILE A 159 -4.75 -7.99 4.88
C ILE A 159 -4.88 -8.86 3.61
N PRO A 160 -3.79 -9.13 2.89
CA PRO A 160 -3.80 -10.14 1.84
C PRO A 160 -3.88 -11.54 2.46
N VAL A 161 -4.66 -12.44 1.87
CA VAL A 161 -4.92 -13.79 2.41
C VAL A 161 -4.51 -14.85 1.39
N PHE A 162 -3.56 -15.70 1.78
CA PHE A 162 -3.08 -16.83 0.98
C PHE A 162 -3.58 -18.18 1.52
N ASP A 163 -3.77 -18.28 2.83
CA ASP A 163 -4.16 -19.50 3.52
C ASP A 163 -4.97 -19.22 4.80
N ASP A 164 -5.37 -20.27 5.51
CA ASP A 164 -6.14 -20.16 6.76
C ASP A 164 -5.36 -19.48 7.89
N ALA A 165 -4.02 -19.57 7.89
CA ALA A 165 -3.20 -18.92 8.90
C ALA A 165 -3.21 -17.39 8.72
N ASP A 166 -3.19 -16.93 7.48
CA ASP A 166 -3.38 -15.51 7.15
C ASP A 166 -4.78 -15.02 7.53
N LEU A 167 -5.81 -15.86 7.33
CA LEU A 167 -7.18 -15.53 7.69
C LEU A 167 -7.34 -15.40 9.22
N ALA A 168 -6.74 -16.32 9.98
CA ALA A 168 -6.69 -16.24 11.45
C ALA A 168 -5.95 -14.99 11.93
N PHE A 169 -4.83 -14.65 11.30
CA PHE A 169 -4.11 -13.40 11.58
C PHE A 169 -4.97 -12.16 11.29
N ALA A 170 -5.74 -12.17 10.20
CA ALA A 170 -6.63 -11.05 9.88
C ALA A 170 -7.73 -10.85 10.94
N LYS A 171 -8.23 -11.94 11.56
CA LYS A 171 -9.13 -11.85 12.72
C LYS A 171 -8.45 -11.22 13.93
N GLU A 172 -7.22 -11.61 14.25
CA GLU A 172 -6.45 -11.00 15.34
C GLU A 172 -6.31 -9.48 15.15
N VAL A 173 -6.04 -9.04 13.91
CA VAL A 173 -5.99 -7.62 13.56
C VAL A 173 -7.36 -6.95 13.75
N GLN A 174 -8.46 -7.59 13.35
CA GLN A 174 -9.81 -7.05 13.55
C GLN A 174 -10.16 -6.89 15.03
N GLU A 175 -9.87 -7.91 15.84
CA GLU A 175 -10.15 -7.91 17.28
C GLU A 175 -9.31 -6.86 18.02
N ARG A 176 -8.03 -6.72 17.65
CA ARG A 176 -7.09 -5.80 18.28
C ARG A 176 -7.42 -4.34 18.01
N TYR A 177 -7.75 -3.99 16.76
CA TYR A 177 -7.87 -2.59 16.33
C TYR A 177 -9.31 -2.14 16.09
N GLN A 178 -10.28 -3.06 15.98
CA GLN A 178 -11.70 -2.79 15.78
C GLN A 178 -11.97 -1.70 14.73
N PRO A 179 -11.40 -1.82 13.50
CA PRO A 179 -11.61 -0.82 12.47
C PRO A 179 -13.10 -0.74 12.08
N ASP A 180 -13.52 0.42 11.57
CA ASP A 180 -14.88 0.59 11.02
C ASP A 180 -15.18 -0.45 9.93
N VAL A 181 -14.17 -0.81 9.14
CA VAL A 181 -14.17 -1.93 8.19
C VAL A 181 -12.76 -2.51 8.04
N LEU A 182 -12.66 -3.84 8.10
CA LEU A 182 -11.44 -4.57 7.71
C LEU A 182 -11.52 -4.95 6.23
N PHE A 183 -10.45 -4.72 5.47
CA PHE A 183 -10.35 -5.18 4.09
C PHE A 183 -9.51 -6.46 4.01
N LEU A 184 -10.04 -7.47 3.33
CA LEU A 184 -9.31 -8.68 2.96
C LEU A 184 -9.09 -8.67 1.45
N SER A 185 -7.90 -9.04 1.00
CA SER A 185 -7.60 -9.24 -0.41
C SER A 185 -7.22 -10.68 -0.67
N ALA A 186 -7.73 -11.28 -1.74
CA ALA A 186 -7.16 -12.54 -2.21
C ALA A 186 -5.68 -12.29 -2.60
N GLY A 187 -4.76 -13.03 -1.99
CA GLY A 187 -3.35 -12.96 -2.34
C GLY A 187 -3.07 -13.45 -3.76
N ASN A 188 -2.08 -12.86 -4.44
CA ASN A 188 -1.59 -13.35 -5.73
C ASN A 188 -0.36 -14.23 -5.50
N PRO A 189 -0.45 -15.58 -5.57
CA PRO A 189 0.70 -16.47 -5.37
C PRO A 189 1.71 -16.43 -6.51
N GLU A 190 1.31 -15.89 -7.67
CA GLU A 190 2.12 -15.87 -8.88
C GLU A 190 2.33 -14.45 -9.42
N PRO A 191 2.94 -13.55 -8.63
CA PRO A 191 3.13 -12.15 -9.03
C PRO A 191 4.07 -11.95 -10.24
N LYS A 192 4.74 -13.02 -10.67
CA LYS A 192 5.68 -13.05 -11.80
C LYS A 192 5.20 -13.93 -12.95
N ALA A 193 4.02 -14.55 -12.83
CA ALA A 193 3.48 -15.36 -13.91
C ALA A 193 3.23 -14.49 -15.15
N THR A 194 3.49 -15.09 -16.31
CA THR A 194 3.20 -14.51 -17.62
C THR A 194 1.93 -15.16 -18.18
N GLY A 195 1.04 -14.37 -18.74
CA GLY A 195 -0.23 -14.86 -19.29
C GLY A 195 -1.42 -14.41 -18.45
N ASN A 196 -2.59 -14.96 -18.78
CA ASN A 196 -3.84 -14.64 -18.12
C ASN A 196 -3.92 -15.38 -16.78
N ILE A 197 -3.95 -14.61 -15.68
CA ILE A 197 -4.11 -15.13 -14.31
C ILE A 197 -5.50 -14.86 -13.74
N VAL A 198 -6.39 -14.24 -14.52
CA VAL A 198 -7.68 -13.71 -14.07
C VAL A 198 -8.57 -14.80 -13.48
N GLN A 199 -8.67 -15.95 -14.15
CA GLN A 199 -9.54 -17.04 -13.66
C GLN A 199 -9.05 -17.55 -12.30
N ASP A 200 -7.75 -17.76 -12.13
CA ASP A 200 -7.17 -18.21 -10.88
C ASP A 200 -7.38 -17.17 -9.76
N GLN A 201 -7.23 -15.88 -10.05
CA GLN A 201 -7.53 -14.81 -9.08
C GLN A 201 -9.02 -14.78 -8.68
N LEU A 202 -9.93 -15.00 -9.63
CA LEU A 202 -11.36 -15.06 -9.35
C LEU A 202 -11.75 -16.28 -8.53
N ASP A 203 -11.14 -17.44 -8.79
CA ASP A 203 -11.38 -18.67 -8.03
C ASP A 203 -10.90 -18.51 -6.58
N ARG A 204 -9.73 -17.91 -6.36
CA ARG A 204 -9.23 -17.58 -5.01
C ARG A 204 -10.11 -16.55 -4.30
N LEU A 205 -10.57 -15.52 -5.00
CA LEU A 205 -11.49 -14.54 -4.43
C LEU A 205 -12.80 -15.21 -3.99
N LYS A 206 -13.34 -16.10 -4.82
CA LYS A 206 -14.54 -16.86 -4.51
C LYS A 206 -14.35 -17.73 -3.28
N GLU A 207 -13.24 -18.48 -3.19
CA GLU A 207 -12.91 -19.30 -2.03
C GLU A 207 -12.85 -18.45 -0.75
N LEU A 208 -12.16 -17.30 -0.80
CA LEU A 208 -12.09 -16.38 0.34
C LEU A 208 -13.47 -15.81 0.72
N TRP A 209 -14.32 -15.50 -0.25
CA TRP A 209 -15.71 -15.10 0.01
C TRP A 209 -16.51 -16.20 0.70
N GLU A 210 -16.42 -17.43 0.23
CA GLU A 210 -17.15 -18.57 0.81
C GLU A 210 -16.68 -18.85 2.24
N HIS A 211 -15.37 -18.79 2.51
CA HIS A 211 -14.82 -18.95 3.86
C HIS A 211 -15.26 -17.83 4.82
N VAL A 212 -15.19 -16.57 4.39
CA VAL A 212 -15.59 -15.43 5.24
C VAL A 212 -17.11 -15.42 5.46
N ALA A 213 -17.91 -15.76 4.45
CA ALA A 213 -19.37 -15.79 4.55
C ALA A 213 -19.90 -16.93 5.45
N ALA A 214 -19.14 -18.01 5.61
CA ALA A 214 -19.50 -19.13 6.46
C ALA A 214 -19.19 -18.90 7.96
N ASP A 215 -18.54 -17.78 8.31
CA ASP A 215 -17.99 -17.52 9.63
C ASP A 215 -18.63 -16.27 10.25
N ASP A 216 -19.63 -16.48 11.11
CA ASP A 216 -20.39 -15.40 11.75
C ASP A 216 -19.57 -14.59 12.78
N SER A 217 -18.31 -14.96 13.04
CA SER A 217 -17.46 -14.26 14.00
C SER A 217 -16.81 -13.00 13.44
N TRP A 218 -16.88 -12.76 12.13
CA TRP A 218 -16.34 -11.54 11.53
C TRP A 218 -17.15 -10.30 11.92
N GLY A 219 -16.44 -9.22 12.23
CA GLY A 219 -17.04 -7.88 12.28
C GLY A 219 -17.34 -7.33 10.88
N ASN A 220 -17.35 -6.01 10.72
CA ASN A 220 -17.51 -5.41 9.39
C ASN A 220 -16.27 -5.70 8.53
N VAL A 221 -16.43 -6.50 7.49
CA VAL A 221 -15.36 -6.94 6.59
C VAL A 221 -15.76 -6.75 5.13
N ARG A 222 -14.80 -6.35 4.30
CA ARG A 222 -14.93 -6.27 2.84
C ARG A 222 -13.84 -7.11 2.20
N VAL A 223 -14.24 -8.16 1.51
CA VAL A 223 -13.32 -9.00 0.74
C VAL A 223 -13.30 -8.50 -0.71
N LEU A 224 -12.14 -8.05 -1.18
CA LEU A 224 -11.96 -7.41 -2.49
C LEU A 224 -10.91 -8.15 -3.33
N PRO A 225 -10.99 -8.08 -4.67
CA PRO A 225 -9.86 -8.43 -5.54
C PRO A 225 -8.78 -7.34 -5.52
N GLN A 226 -7.64 -7.66 -6.10
CA GLN A 226 -6.78 -6.66 -6.74
C GLN A 226 -7.37 -6.32 -8.12
N LEU A 227 -8.19 -5.26 -8.21
CA LEU A 227 -8.96 -4.96 -9.43
C LEU A 227 -8.06 -4.72 -10.65
N HIS A 228 -6.90 -4.10 -10.44
CA HIS A 228 -5.93 -3.86 -11.51
C HIS A 228 -5.39 -5.18 -12.08
N THR A 229 -5.16 -6.20 -11.24
CA THR A 229 -4.72 -7.53 -11.67
C THR A 229 -5.77 -8.24 -12.52
N LEU A 230 -7.06 -8.01 -12.26
CA LEU A 230 -8.14 -8.57 -13.08
C LEU A 230 -8.26 -7.89 -14.46
N LEU A 231 -7.79 -6.65 -14.60
CA LEU A 231 -7.87 -5.88 -15.85
C LEU A 231 -6.59 -5.94 -16.68
N TYR A 232 -5.44 -6.09 -16.02
CA TYR A 232 -4.11 -5.92 -16.62
C TYR A 232 -3.13 -7.04 -16.24
N ASP A 233 -3.59 -8.13 -15.61
CA ASP A 233 -2.73 -9.20 -15.11
C ASP A 233 -1.60 -8.65 -14.21
N ASN A 234 -0.35 -9.10 -14.39
CA ASN A 234 0.81 -8.60 -13.66
C ASN A 234 1.49 -7.41 -14.34
N GLN A 235 0.80 -6.65 -15.22
CA GLN A 235 1.37 -5.49 -15.90
C GLN A 235 1.73 -4.39 -14.89
N ARG A 236 2.87 -3.72 -15.11
CA ARG A 236 3.33 -2.59 -14.29
C ARG A 236 2.95 -1.24 -14.90
N GLY A 237 2.92 -0.22 -14.06
CA GLY A 237 2.67 1.17 -14.48
C GLY A 237 1.27 1.42 -15.03
N VAL A 238 0.30 0.57 -14.68
CA VAL A 238 -1.10 0.62 -15.14
C VAL A 238 -2.05 1.08 -14.07
#